data_AF-A0A1A2UMU7-F1
#
_entry.id   AF-A0A1A2UMU7-F1
#
_cell.length_a   1.000
_cell.length_b   1.000
_cell.length_c   1.000
_cell.angle_alpha   90.00
_cell.angle_beta   90.00
_cell.angle_gamma   90.00
#
_symmetry.space_group_name_H-M   'P 1'
#
loop_
_entity.id
_entity.type
_entity.pdbx_description
1 polymer ?
#
loop_
_entity_poly.entity_id
_entity_poly.type
_entity_poly.pdbx_seq_one_letter_code
_entity_poly.pdbx_strand_id
1 'polypeptide(L)'
;MDHADTSDAVAEAVGKVTEALETVERARGHLYSFHQLTGRADLQLDAAVAKLHELGHADLAQHISRELIGRNVLPGRWTFQVVDDYDDGYYRCFREVESLVRSRLTDGRRHAYEAQLKGRRRTSGHPAHTATPNEHSAEGGN
;
A
#
# COMPACT_ATOMS: atom_id res chain seq x y z
N MET A 1 -14.19 13.14 32.07
CA MET A 1 -14.03 12.17 30.98
C MET A 1 -13.46 10.91 31.61
N ASP A 2 -14.11 9.76 31.42
CA ASP A 2 -13.65 8.52 32.04
C ASP A 2 -12.34 8.04 31.40
N HIS A 3 -11.55 7.22 32.12
CA HIS A 3 -10.31 6.64 31.60
C HIS A 3 -10.58 5.75 30.38
N ALA A 4 -11.76 5.10 30.33
CA ALA A 4 -12.21 4.29 29.19
C ALA A 4 -12.44 5.13 27.92
N ASP A 5 -13.14 6.27 28.03
CA ASP A 5 -13.37 7.18 26.89
C ASP A 5 -12.06 7.74 26.31
N THR A 6 -11.08 7.99 27.19
CA THR A 6 -9.76 8.45 26.78
C THR A 6 -8.99 7.36 26.04
N SER A 7 -9.06 6.12 26.52
CA SER A 7 -8.46 4.95 25.86
C SER A 7 -9.08 4.69 24.48
N ASP A 8 -10.40 4.81 24.35
CA ASP A 8 -11.11 4.65 23.07
C ASP A 8 -10.71 5.75 22.07
N ALA A 9 -10.67 7.02 22.51
CA ALA A 9 -10.24 8.14 21.66
C ALA A 9 -8.78 8.00 21.19
N VAL A 10 -7.88 7.50 22.05
CA VAL A 10 -6.50 7.19 21.69
C VAL A 10 -6.43 6.07 20.67
N ALA A 11 -7.17 4.97 20.88
CA ALA A 11 -7.21 3.86 19.94
C ALA A 11 -7.73 4.29 18.56
N GLU A 12 -8.77 5.13 18.53
CA GLU A 12 -9.32 5.70 17.29
C GLU A 12 -8.29 6.56 16.55
N ALA A 13 -7.61 7.47 17.25
CA ALA A 13 -6.60 8.34 16.65
C ALA A 13 -5.43 7.54 16.05
N VAL A 14 -4.93 6.54 16.78
CA VAL A 14 -3.88 5.64 16.27
C VAL A 14 -4.39 4.85 15.07
N GLY A 15 -5.61 4.33 15.13
CA GLY A 15 -6.26 3.65 14.01
C GLY A 15 -6.33 4.52 12.75
N LYS A 16 -6.62 5.82 12.88
CA LYS A 16 -6.63 6.76 11.75
C LYS A 16 -5.25 6.95 11.11
N VAL A 17 -4.18 6.95 11.90
CA VAL A 17 -2.80 7.01 11.37
C VAL A 17 -2.46 5.72 10.62
N THR A 18 -2.85 4.56 11.16
CA THR A 18 -2.64 3.27 10.48
C THR A 18 -3.47 3.18 9.18
N GLU A 19 -4.73 3.61 9.18
CA GLU A 19 -5.58 3.67 7.98
C GLU A 19 -4.98 4.56 6.88
N ALA A 20 -4.38 5.69 7.28
CA ALA A 20 -3.66 6.55 6.35
C ALA A 20 -2.42 5.85 5.77
N LEU A 21 -1.66 5.09 6.58
CA LEU A 21 -0.54 4.29 6.09
C LEU A 21 -1.00 3.20 5.11
N GLU A 22 -2.09 2.50 5.39
CA GLU A 22 -2.65 1.48 4.48
C GLU A 22 -3.06 2.09 3.13
N THR A 23 -3.59 3.32 3.15
CA THR A 23 -3.88 4.07 1.93
C THR A 23 -2.60 4.39 1.14
N VAL A 24 -1.52 4.77 1.83
CA VAL A 24 -0.20 4.97 1.23
C VAL A 24 0.37 3.66 0.68
N GLU A 25 0.19 2.53 1.35
CA GLU A 25 0.59 1.20 0.85
C GLU A 25 -0.15 0.83 -0.45
N ARG A 26 -1.42 1.21 -0.59
CA ARG A 26 -2.16 1.06 -1.86
C ARG A 26 -1.60 1.97 -2.96
N ALA A 27 -1.29 3.22 -2.64
CA ALA A 27 -0.65 4.14 -3.59
C ALA A 27 0.71 3.60 -4.06
N ARG A 28 1.51 3.06 -3.14
CA ARG A 28 2.75 2.34 -3.44
C ARG A 28 2.52 1.18 -4.41
N GLY A 29 1.50 0.35 -4.19
CA GLY A 29 1.12 -0.72 -5.11
C GLY A 29 0.83 -0.23 -6.55
N HIS A 30 0.22 0.95 -6.69
CA HIS A 30 0.01 1.57 -8.00
C HIS A 30 1.31 2.02 -8.68
N LEU A 31 2.34 2.42 -7.94
CA LEU A 31 3.66 2.72 -8.52
C LEU A 31 4.34 1.48 -9.08
N TYR A 32 4.20 0.32 -8.43
CA TYR A 32 4.69 -0.94 -8.98
C TYR A 32 3.96 -1.34 -10.25
N SER A 33 2.63 -1.18 -10.26
CA SER A 33 1.83 -1.44 -11.46
C SER A 33 2.20 -0.48 -12.58
N PHE A 34 2.39 0.80 -12.28
CA PHE A 34 2.89 1.81 -13.22
C PHE A 34 4.24 1.41 -13.81
N HIS A 35 5.22 1.04 -12.99
CA HIS A 35 6.54 0.59 -13.44
C HIS A 35 6.44 -0.59 -14.42
N GLN A 36 5.68 -1.63 -14.06
CA GLN A 36 5.51 -2.82 -14.89
C GLN A 36 4.81 -2.51 -16.22
N LEU A 37 3.74 -1.71 -16.18
CA LEU A 37 2.97 -1.36 -17.37
C LEU A 37 3.79 -0.48 -18.32
N THR A 38 4.53 0.50 -17.79
CA THR A 38 5.41 1.35 -18.61
C THR A 38 6.55 0.54 -19.22
N GLY A 39 7.21 -0.32 -18.44
CA GLY A 39 8.28 -1.19 -18.99
C GLY A 39 7.76 -2.13 -20.08
N ARG A 40 6.54 -2.67 -19.91
CA ARG A 40 5.89 -3.46 -20.97
C ARG A 40 5.61 -2.63 -22.22
N ALA A 41 5.12 -1.40 -22.08
CA ALA A 41 4.85 -0.52 -23.20
C ALA A 41 6.13 -0.14 -23.96
N ASP A 42 7.25 0.06 -23.25
CA ASP A 42 8.56 0.32 -23.83
C ASP A 42 9.02 -0.86 -24.72
N LEU A 43 8.89 -2.10 -24.24
CA LEU A 43 9.17 -3.30 -25.05
C LEU A 43 8.22 -3.47 -26.25
N GLN A 44 6.96 -3.07 -26.12
CA GLN A 44 6.03 -3.07 -27.25
C GLN A 44 6.45 -2.04 -28.31
N LEU A 45 7.07 -0.94 -27.90
CA LEU A 45 7.56 0.08 -28.81
C LEU A 45 8.74 -0.42 -29.63
N ASP A 46 9.64 -1.22 -29.06
CA ASP A 46 10.73 -1.88 -29.82
C ASP A 46 10.17 -2.71 -30.99
N ALA A 47 9.13 -3.51 -30.73
CA ALA A 47 8.48 -4.31 -31.76
C ALA A 47 7.81 -3.43 -32.84
N ALA A 48 7.21 -2.29 -32.45
CA ALA A 48 6.63 -1.35 -33.39
C ALA A 48 7.69 -0.68 -34.28
N VAL A 49 8.83 -0.28 -33.70
CA VAL A 49 9.97 0.29 -34.42
C VAL A 49 10.53 -0.69 -35.44
N ALA A 50 10.73 -1.96 -35.04
CA ALA A 50 11.18 -3.01 -35.96
C ALA A 50 10.21 -3.17 -37.15
N LYS A 51 8.90 -3.18 -36.88
CA LYS A 51 7.88 -3.30 -37.92
C LYS A 51 7.82 -2.09 -38.86
N LEU A 52 8.04 -0.87 -38.36
CA LEU A 52 8.14 0.32 -39.20
C LEU A 52 9.35 0.24 -40.14
N HIS A 53 10.48 -0.29 -39.67
CA HIS A 53 11.64 -0.55 -40.52
C HIS A 53 11.33 -1.56 -41.63
N GLU A 54 10.68 -2.68 -41.32
CA GLU A 54 10.29 -3.69 -42.30
C GLU A 54 9.36 -3.14 -43.39
N LEU A 55 8.50 -2.19 -43.03
CA LEU A 55 7.57 -1.53 -43.96
C LEU A 55 8.20 -0.36 -44.73
N GLY A 56 9.49 -0.08 -44.55
CA GLY A 56 10.20 1.00 -45.25
C GLY A 56 10.03 2.40 -44.65
N HIS A 57 9.42 2.52 -43.46
CA HIS A 57 9.23 3.79 -42.73
C HIS A 57 10.39 4.06 -41.76
N ALA A 58 11.62 4.05 -42.27
CA ALA A 58 12.83 4.18 -41.45
C ALA A 58 12.95 5.56 -40.77
N ASP A 59 12.40 6.61 -41.36
CA ASP A 59 12.38 7.97 -40.80
C ASP A 59 11.50 8.05 -39.54
N LEU A 60 10.30 7.44 -39.58
CA LEU A 60 9.41 7.34 -38.43
C LEU A 60 10.00 6.46 -37.34
N ALA A 61 10.56 5.30 -37.72
CA ALA A 61 11.24 4.41 -36.79
C ALA A 61 12.38 5.15 -36.06
N GLN A 62 13.22 5.88 -36.79
CA GLN A 62 14.31 6.66 -36.22
C GLN A 62 13.82 7.81 -35.33
N HIS A 63 12.73 8.48 -35.71
CA HIS A 63 12.14 9.53 -34.88
C HIS A 63 11.63 8.97 -33.55
N ILE A 64 10.89 7.85 -33.57
CA ILE A 64 10.41 7.18 -32.37
C ILE A 64 11.56 6.74 -31.48
N SER A 65 12.59 6.09 -32.04
CA SER A 65 13.75 5.65 -31.25
C SER A 65 14.50 6.81 -30.61
N ARG A 66 14.60 7.96 -31.28
CA ARG A 66 15.24 9.16 -30.70
C ARG A 66 14.41 9.80 -29.60
N GLU A 67 13.09 9.87 -29.80
CA GLU A 67 12.23 10.64 -28.92
C GLU A 67 11.72 9.83 -27.73
N LEU A 68 11.43 8.55 -27.89
CA LEU A 68 10.70 7.75 -26.89
C LEU A 68 11.56 6.67 -26.24
N ILE A 69 12.37 5.94 -27.01
CA ILE A 69 13.19 4.84 -26.45
C ILE A 69 14.26 5.43 -25.52
N GLY A 70 14.29 4.95 -24.28
CA GLY A 70 15.19 5.44 -23.24
C GLY A 70 14.82 6.81 -22.65
N ARG A 71 13.67 7.39 -23.03
CA ARG A 71 13.17 8.63 -22.43
C ARG A 71 12.75 8.38 -20.99
N ASN A 72 13.24 9.18 -20.04
CA ASN A 72 12.78 9.15 -18.66
C ASN A 72 11.31 9.61 -18.51
N VAL A 73 10.53 8.96 -17.63
CA VAL A 73 9.13 9.36 -17.35
C VAL A 73 9.03 10.67 -16.57
N LEU A 74 10.06 10.99 -15.79
CA LEU A 74 10.24 12.23 -15.04
C LEU A 74 11.68 12.72 -15.21
N PRO A 75 11.99 14.01 -14.96
CA PRO A 75 13.37 14.50 -15.05
C PRO A 75 14.36 13.65 -14.24
N GLY A 76 15.31 13.03 -14.95
CA GLY A 76 16.35 12.17 -14.38
C GLY A 76 15.89 10.82 -13.82
N ARG A 77 14.63 10.41 -14.08
CA ARG A 77 14.03 9.21 -13.47
C ARG A 77 13.27 8.36 -14.48
N TRP A 78 13.74 7.15 -14.65
CA TRP A 78 12.93 6.05 -15.13
C TRP A 78 12.03 5.51 -14.02
N THR A 79 11.08 4.66 -14.39
CA THR A 79 10.00 4.25 -13.48
C THR A 79 10.47 3.53 -12.22
N PHE A 80 11.56 2.76 -12.27
CA PHE A 80 12.09 2.11 -11.07
C PHE A 80 12.67 3.14 -10.08
N GLN A 81 13.34 4.20 -10.55
CA GLN A 81 13.81 5.28 -9.68
C GLN A 81 12.65 6.05 -9.04
N VAL A 82 11.50 6.15 -9.71
CA VAL A 82 10.29 6.73 -9.10
C VAL A 82 9.79 5.86 -7.95
N VAL A 83 9.81 4.52 -8.13
CA VAL A 83 9.45 3.57 -7.08
C VAL A 83 10.44 3.66 -5.92
N ASP A 84 11.74 3.63 -6.20
CA ASP A 84 12.80 3.68 -5.18
C ASP A 84 12.73 4.98 -4.37
N ASP A 85 12.59 6.14 -5.04
CA ASP A 85 12.47 7.44 -4.35
C ASP A 85 11.22 7.52 -3.47
N TYR A 86 10.10 6.90 -3.89
CA TYR A 86 8.88 6.86 -3.08
C TYR A 86 9.04 5.97 -1.86
N ASP A 87 9.63 4.77 -2.05
CA ASP A 87 9.88 3.79 -1.01
C ASP A 87 10.85 4.31 0.04
N ASP A 88 11.98 4.85 -0.42
CA ASP A 88 13.06 5.32 0.43
C ASP A 88 12.77 6.66 1.11
N GLY A 89 11.94 7.49 0.48
CA GLY A 89 11.53 8.78 1.00
C GLY A 89 10.20 8.70 1.77
N TYR A 90 9.11 8.96 1.06
CA TYR A 90 7.81 9.20 1.66
C TYR A 90 7.28 7.99 2.43
N TYR A 91 7.35 6.80 1.84
CA TYR A 91 6.80 5.59 2.44
C TYR A 91 7.57 5.18 3.70
N ARG A 92 8.90 5.14 3.66
CA ARG A 92 9.74 4.86 4.84
C ARG A 92 9.43 5.81 6.00
N CYS A 93 9.39 7.11 5.74
CA CYS A 93 9.07 8.12 6.75
C CYS A 93 7.68 7.87 7.38
N PHE A 94 6.66 7.59 6.55
CA PHE A 94 5.32 7.31 7.05
C PHE A 94 5.29 6.06 7.95
N ARG A 95 5.95 4.97 7.52
CA ARG A 95 6.06 3.73 8.30
C ARG A 95 6.71 3.97 9.66
N GLU A 96 7.76 4.78 9.71
CA GLU A 96 8.47 5.11 10.95
C GLU A 96 7.59 5.94 11.90
N VAL A 97 6.88 6.95 11.37
CA VAL A 97 5.98 7.80 12.15
C VAL A 97 4.78 7.01 12.68
N GLU A 98 4.14 6.17 11.86
CA GLU A 98 3.07 5.27 12.33
C GLU A 98 3.55 4.39 13.47
N SER A 99 4.73 3.77 13.28
CA SER A 99 5.29 2.86 14.27
C SER A 99 5.59 3.57 15.58
N LEU A 100 6.10 4.80 15.53
CA LEU A 100 6.32 5.64 16.71
C LEU A 100 5.01 5.94 17.44
N VAL A 101 3.99 6.39 16.71
CA VAL A 101 2.67 6.74 17.26
C VAL A 101 2.03 5.53 17.94
N ARG A 102 1.97 4.39 17.24
CA ARG A 102 1.42 3.15 17.76
C ARG A 102 2.21 2.63 18.97
N SER A 103 3.55 2.68 18.93
CA SER A 103 4.38 2.22 20.04
C SER A 103 4.16 3.04 21.31
N ARG A 104 3.99 4.37 21.19
CA ARG A 104 3.79 5.26 22.34
C ARG A 104 2.39 5.22 22.93
N LEU A 105 1.37 4.95 22.11
CA LEU A 105 -0.02 5.16 22.51
C LEU A 105 -0.81 3.86 22.70
N THR A 106 -0.37 2.74 22.12
CA THR A 106 -1.06 1.44 22.25
C THR A 106 -0.12 0.30 22.63
N ASP A 107 1.08 0.59 23.12
CA ASP A 107 2.13 -0.41 23.41
C ASP A 107 2.45 -1.28 22.19
N GLY A 108 2.40 -0.68 21.00
CA GLY A 108 2.67 -1.38 19.75
C GLY A 108 1.53 -2.29 19.27
N ARG A 109 0.41 -2.39 19.99
CA ARG A 109 -0.74 -3.23 19.58
C ARG A 109 -1.31 -2.73 18.26
N ARG A 110 -1.35 -3.64 17.28
CA ARG A 110 -2.02 -3.44 16.00
C ARG A 110 -3.53 -3.62 16.17
N HIS A 111 -4.32 -2.90 15.36
CA HIS A 111 -5.77 -3.04 15.29
C HIS A 111 -6.49 -2.86 16.64
N ALA A 112 -5.96 -2.04 17.55
CA ALA A 112 -6.52 -1.88 18.90
C ALA A 112 -7.97 -1.37 18.87
N TYR A 113 -8.25 -0.39 18.01
CA TYR A 113 -9.60 0.15 17.82
C TYR A 113 -10.57 -0.87 17.20
N GLU A 114 -10.15 -1.57 16.15
CA GLU A 114 -10.98 -2.59 15.50
C GLU A 114 -11.28 -3.76 16.45
N ALA A 115 -10.31 -4.16 17.27
CA ALA A 115 -10.49 -5.18 18.30
C ALA A 115 -11.51 -4.75 19.36
N GLN A 116 -11.46 -3.50 19.84
CA GLN A 116 -12.47 -2.94 20.75
C GLN A 116 -13.85 -2.89 20.09
N LEU A 117 -13.95 -2.41 18.85
CA LEU A 117 -15.20 -2.34 18.10
C LEU A 117 -15.81 -3.73 17.88
N LYS A 118 -14.98 -4.71 17.50
CA LYS A 118 -15.39 -6.12 17.38
C LYS A 118 -15.87 -6.65 18.73
N GLY A 119 -15.16 -6.35 19.82
CA GLY A 119 -15.52 -6.72 21.19
C GLY A 119 -16.89 -6.20 21.63
N ARG A 120 -17.29 -5.00 21.18
CA ARG A 120 -18.61 -4.40 21.45
C ARG A 120 -19.74 -4.96 20.59
N ARG A 121 -19.43 -5.46 19.38
CA ARG A 121 -20.40 -5.99 18.42
C ARG A 121 -20.68 -7.49 18.58
N ARG A 122 -19.88 -8.20 19.37
CA ARG A 122 -20.01 -9.65 19.55
C ARG A 122 -21.28 -10.03 20.31
N THR A 123 -21.82 -11.20 19.99
CA THR A 123 -22.90 -11.81 20.77
C THR A 123 -22.27 -12.76 21.78
N SER A 124 -22.59 -12.58 23.06
CA SER A 124 -22.08 -13.46 24.12
C SER A 124 -22.53 -14.91 23.88
N GLY A 125 -21.61 -15.87 24.02
CA GLY A 125 -21.89 -17.31 23.86
C GLY A 125 -22.05 -17.80 22.42
N HIS A 126 -22.04 -16.93 21.41
CA HIS A 126 -22.15 -17.37 20.02
C HIS A 126 -20.80 -17.92 19.50
N PRO A 127 -20.73 -19.16 18.99
CA PRO A 127 -19.46 -19.83 18.68
C PRO A 127 -18.66 -19.18 17.55
N ALA A 128 -19.30 -18.38 16.70
CA ALA A 128 -18.61 -17.60 15.66
C ALA A 128 -18.26 -16.15 16.08
N HIS A 129 -18.67 -15.68 17.27
CA HIS A 129 -18.47 -14.30 17.72
C HIS A 129 -17.36 -14.21 18.77
N THR A 130 -16.28 -14.96 18.56
CA THR A 130 -15.12 -15.01 19.46
C THR A 130 -14.28 -13.74 19.32
N ALA A 131 -13.74 -13.24 20.43
CA ALA A 131 -12.94 -12.03 20.48
C ALA A 131 -11.58 -12.25 19.80
N THR A 132 -10.95 -13.40 20.01
CA THR A 132 -9.64 -13.73 19.42
C THR A 132 -9.66 -15.03 18.61
N PRO A 133 -8.72 -15.23 17.67
CA PRO A 133 -8.65 -16.46 16.87
C PRO A 133 -8.49 -17.76 17.68
N ASN A 134 -7.95 -17.68 18.90
CA ASN A 134 -7.68 -18.83 19.76
C ASN A 134 -8.75 -19.05 20.84
N GLU A 135 -9.78 -18.20 20.88
CA GLU A 135 -10.89 -18.38 21.81
C GLU A 135 -11.82 -19.44 21.22
N HIS A 136 -11.61 -20.70 21.59
CA HIS A 136 -12.61 -21.75 21.40
C HIS A 136 -13.69 -21.58 22.46
N SER A 137 -14.96 -21.65 22.06
CA SER A 137 -16.09 -21.70 22.98
C SER A 137 -15.96 -22.92 23.89
N ALA A 138 -15.37 -22.71 25.06
CA ALA A 138 -15.58 -23.60 26.19
C ALA A 138 -17.03 -23.36 26.64
N GLU A 139 -17.94 -24.20 26.15
CA GLU A 139 -19.13 -24.71 26.86
C GLU A 139 -20.16 -25.23 25.86
N GLY A 140 -20.12 -26.55 25.68
CA GLY A 140 -21.19 -27.36 25.11
C GLY A 140 -21.22 -28.67 25.87
N GLY A 141 -21.62 -28.62 27.14
CA GLY A 141 -21.66 -29.78 28.02
C GLY A 141 -22.51 -29.55 29.27
N ASN A 142 -23.82 -29.67 29.14
CA ASN A 142 -24.64 -30.75 29.71
C ASN A 142 -26.11 -30.51 29.35
#